data_AF-A0A938HHX9-F1
#
_entry.id   AF-A0A938HHX9-F1
#
_cell.length_a   1.000
_cell.length_b   1.000
_cell.length_c   1.000
_cell.angle_alpha   90.00
_cell.angle_beta   90.00
_cell.angle_gamma   90.00
#
_symmetry.space_group_name_H-M   'P 1'
#
loop_
_entity.id
_entity.type
_entity.pdbx_description
1 polymer ?
#
loop_
_entity_poly.entity_id
_entity_poly.type
_entity_poly.pdbx_seq_one_letter_code
_entity_poly.pdbx_strand_id
1 'polypeptide(L)' 'MPRITLVPKAYLTPDGDDVKLTMVDDEGIRREYVFSRKILDPLMKRLEALLDKAPAETPRRRR' A
#
# COMPACT_ATOMS: atom_id res chain seq x y z
N MET A 1 -4.57 17.04 -5.75
CA MET A 1 -3.52 16.14 -5.20
C MET A 1 -4.20 14.91 -4.62
N PRO A 2 -3.92 13.68 -5.10
CA PRO A 2 -4.47 12.48 -4.47
C PRO A 2 -3.83 12.29 -3.09
N ARG A 3 -4.67 12.15 -2.05
CA ARG A 3 -4.26 11.98 -0.65
C ARG A 3 -4.36 10.48 -0.32
N ILE A 4 -3.24 9.83 -0.04
CA ILE A 4 -3.20 8.42 0.40
C ILE A 4 -3.34 8.41 1.92
N THR A 5 -4.50 8.03 2.42
CA THR A 5 -4.73 7.84 3.86
C THR A 5 -4.45 6.37 4.20
N LEU A 6 -3.39 6.12 4.98
CA LEU A 6 -3.11 4.80 5.52
C LEU A 6 -4.10 4.52 6.66
N VAL A 7 -5.12 3.71 6.38
CA VAL A 7 -6.11 3.27 7.38
C VAL A 7 -5.44 2.23 8.30
N PRO A 8 -5.63 2.27 9.63
CA PRO A 8 -4.88 1.46 10.60
C PRO A 8 -4.98 -0.06 10.42
N LYS A 9 -5.97 -0.55 9.64
CA LYS A 9 -6.14 -1.98 9.33
C LYS A 9 -6.50 -2.16 7.86
N ALA A 10 -5.49 -2.13 6.99
CA ALA A 10 -5.60 -2.48 5.58
C ALA A 10 -4.97 -3.85 5.32
N TYR A 11 -5.75 -4.77 4.73
CA TYR A 11 -5.30 -6.10 4.34
C TYR A 11 -5.46 -6.28 2.84
N LEU A 12 -4.41 -6.74 2.16
CA LEU A 12 -4.43 -7.13 0.77
C LEU A 12 -4.50 -8.65 0.69
N THR A 13 -5.54 -9.17 0.06
CA THR A 13 -5.72 -10.60 -0.19
C THR A 13 -5.65 -10.85 -1.69
N PRO A 14 -4.65 -11.58 -2.20
CA PRO A 14 -4.62 -11.99 -3.60
C PRO A 14 -5.74 -13.01 -3.86
N ASP A 15 -6.49 -12.81 -4.95
CA ASP A 15 -7.57 -13.68 -5.39
C ASP A 15 -7.45 -13.91 -6.91
N GLY A 16 -6.71 -14.94 -7.29
CA GLY A 16 -6.39 -15.22 -8.70
C GLY A 16 -5.63 -14.07 -9.37
N ASP A 17 -6.24 -13.51 -10.43
CA ASP A 17 -5.77 -12.35 -11.22
C ASP A 17 -6.11 -11.00 -10.59
N ASP A 18 -6.84 -10.98 -9.47
CA ASP A 18 -7.24 -9.78 -8.75
C ASP A 18 -6.64 -9.74 -7.33
N VAL A 19 -6.72 -8.58 -6.70
CA VAL A 19 -6.32 -8.32 -5.31
C VAL A 19 -7.45 -7.60 -4.63
N LYS A 20 -7.93 -8.19 -3.54
CA LYS A 20 -8.94 -7.59 -2.68
C LYS A 20 -8.26 -6.80 -1.57
N LEU A 21 -8.49 -5.50 -1.52
CA LEU A 21 -8.10 -4.63 -0.42
C LEU A 21 -9.28 -4.49 0.54
N THR A 22 -9.10 -4.99 1.75
CA THR A 22 -10.04 -4.79 2.85
C THR A 22 -9.49 -3.70 3.76
N MET A 23 -10.22 -2.61 3.91
CA MET A 23 -9.92 -1.53 4.86
C MET A 23 -10.96 -1.57 5.96
N VAL A 24 -10.52 -1.55 7.21
CA VAL A 24 -11.39 -1.34 8.38
C VAL A 24 -10.95 -0.04 9.02
N ASP A 25 -11.83 0.96 9.01
CA ASP A 25 -11.58 2.22 9.72
C ASP A 25 -11.78 2.08 11.24
N ASP A 26 -11.44 3.14 11.98
CA ASP A 26 -11.55 3.16 13.45
C ASP A 26 -12.99 3.07 13.95
N GLU A 27 -13.97 3.37 13.10
CA GLU A 27 -15.40 3.19 13.36
C GLU A 27 -15.86 1.74 13.11
N GLY A 28 -14.94 0.87 12.67
CA GLY A 28 -15.22 -0.54 12.37
C GLY A 28 -15.90 -0.75 11.01
N ILE A 29 -16.00 0.28 10.18
CA ILE A 29 -16.61 0.16 8.86
C ILE A 29 -15.63 -0.54 7.92
N ARG A 30 -16.06 -1.72 7.47
CA ARG A 30 -15.32 -2.51 6.48
C ARG A 30 -15.63 -2.01 5.08
N ARG A 31 -14.61 -1.55 4.37
CA ARG A 31 -14.65 -1.23 2.94
C ARG A 31 -13.81 -2.23 2.17
N GLU A 32 -14.37 -2.74 1.09
CA GLU A 32 -13.70 -3.70 0.22
C GLU A 32 -13.53 -3.09 -1.17
N TYR A 33 -12.30 -3.14 -1.68
CA TYR A 33 -11.94 -2.71 -3.02
C TYR A 33 -11.30 -3.88 -3.75
N VAL A 34 -11.61 -4.05 -5.04
CA VAL A 34 -11.00 -5.08 -5.88
C VAL A 34 -10.17 -4.39 -6.94
N PHE A 35 -8.91 -4.79 -7.05
CA PHE A 35 -7.95 -4.28 -8.01
C PHE A 35 -7.42 -5.42 -8.86
N SER A 36 -7.26 -5.21 -10.16
CA SER A 36 -6.60 -6.22 -10.99
C SER A 36 -5.10 -6.25 -10.72
N ARG A 37 -4.51 -7.46 -10.59
CA ARG A 37 -3.06 -7.65 -10.45
C ARG A 37 -2.29 -7.10 -11.64
N LYS A 38 -2.90 -7.10 -12.83
CA LYS A 38 -2.31 -6.49 -14.03
C LYS A 38 -2.01 -4.99 -13.84
N ILE A 39 -2.77 -4.31 -12.98
CA ILE A 39 -2.56 -2.90 -12.64
C ILE A 39 -1.60 -2.78 -11.45
N LEU A 40 -1.76 -3.63 -10.43
CA LEU A 40 -0.98 -3.58 -9.19
C LEU A 40 0.48 -4.00 -9.38
N ASP A 41 0.75 -5.06 -10.13
CA ASP A 41 2.10 -5.61 -10.31
C ASP A 41 3.10 -4.59 -10.88
N PRO A 42 2.82 -3.85 -11.96
CA PRO A 42 3.75 -2.82 -12.45
C PRO A 42 3.90 -1.64 -11.48
N LEU A 43 2.86 -1.31 -10.71
CA LEU A 43 2.91 -0.28 -9.67
C LEU A 43 3.82 -0.71 -8.52
N MET A 44 3.70 -1.96 -8.04
CA MET A 44 4.52 -2.52 -6.97
C MET A 44 5.98 -2.61 -7.38
N LYS A 45 6.27 -3.09 -8.60
CA LYS A 45 7.65 -3.11 -9.13
C LYS A 45 8.27 -1.71 -9.20
N ARG A 46 7.47 -0.70 -9.57
CA ARG A 46 7.94 0.68 -9.60
C ARG A 46 8.16 1.24 -8.20
N LEU A 47 7.33 0.87 -7.23
CA LEU A 47 7.51 1.25 -5.83
C LEU A 47 8.78 0.62 -5.25
N GLU A 48 9.02 -0.67 -5.48
CA GLU A 48 10.24 -1.36 -5.07
C GLU A 48 11.49 -0.70 -5.65
N ALA A 49 11.48 -0.38 -6.95
CA ALA A 49 12.58 0.31 -7.60
C ALA A 49 12.81 1.74 -7.07
N LEU A 50 11.77 2.41 -6.58
CA LEU A 50 11.89 3.72 -5.94
C LEU A 50 12.40 3.61 -4.50
N LEU A 51 11.99 2.58 -3.76
CA LEU A 51 12.49 2.31 -2.41
C LEU A 51 13.96 1.88 -2.42
N ASP A 52 14.37 1.09 -3.40
CA ASP A 52 15.77 0.68 -3.59
C ASP A 52 16.67 1.88 -3.96
N LYS A 53 16.11 2.86 -4.68
CA LYS A 53 16.80 4.12 -5.03
C LYS A 53 16.68 5.21 -3.97
N ALA A 54 15.85 5.01 -2.94
CA ALA A 54 15.76 5.97 -1.85
C ALA A 54 17.06 5.87 -1.04
N PRO A 55 17.84 6.96 -0.89
CA PRO A 55 19.01 6.93 -0.03
C PRO A 55 18.52 6.56 1.37
N ALA A 56 19.08 5.48 1.94
CA ALA A 56 18.77 5.04 3.30
C ALA A 56 18.80 6.26 4.22
N GLU A 57 17.63 6.63 4.74
CA GLU A 57 17.45 7.85 5.50
C GLU A 57 18.38 7.77 6.72
N THR A 58 19.49 8.50 6.66
CA THR A 58 20.51 8.58 7.71
C THR A 58 19.79 8.76 9.06
N PRO A 59 20.03 7.91 10.07
CA PRO A 59 19.36 8.08 11.35
C PRO A 59 19.79 9.43 11.92
N ARG A 60 18.85 10.39 12.00
CA ARG A 60 19.07 11.66 12.69
C ARG A 60 19.39 11.34 14.14
N ARG A 61 20.69 11.33 14.47
CA ARG A 61 21.22 11.32 15.82
C ARG A 61 20.54 12.48 16.56
N ARG A 62 19.61 12.15 17.47
CA ARG A 62 19.17 13.08 18.51
C ARG A 62 20.44 13.50 19.27
N ARG A 63 20.75 14.79 19.23
CA ARG A 63 21.71 15.41 20.14
C ARG A 63 20.94 16.38 21.01
#